data_AF-A0A915DJ31-F1
#
_entry.id   AF-A0A915DJ31-F1
#
_cell.length_a   1.000
_cell.length_b   1.000
_cell.length_c   1.000
_cell.angle_alpha   90.00
_cell.angle_beta   90.00
_cell.angle_gamma   90.00
#
_symmetry.space_group_name_H-M   'P 1'
#
loop_
_entity.id
_entity.type
_entity.pdbx_description
1 polymer ?
#
loop_
_entity_poly.entity_id
_entity_poly.type
_entity_poly.pdbx_seq_one_letter_code
_entity_poly.pdbx_strand_id
1 'polypeptide(L)'
;MGIDHPSIGRFLGELKQAQKLQDHSYEQCLAGHPAPKKRMKYEIADQNILARVQMYGETNLMEYLRGLAYNLSWISKWIRWMKKGEK
;
A
#
# COMPACT_ATOMS: atom_id res chain seq x y z
N MET A 1 -4.38 -29.27 -24.07
CA MET A 1 -5.64 -28.77 -23.48
C MET A 1 -5.35 -27.36 -23.00
N GLY A 2 -5.47 -26.36 -23.86
CA GLY A 2 -6.70 -25.62 -24.11
C GLY A 2 -6.61 -24.32 -23.31
N ILE A 3 -6.06 -23.26 -23.90
CA ILE A 3 -5.95 -21.95 -23.25
C ILE A 3 -7.38 -21.43 -23.09
N ASP A 4 -7.83 -21.30 -21.84
CA ASP A 4 -9.11 -20.68 -21.50
C ASP A 4 -9.02 -19.20 -21.87
N HIS A 5 -9.46 -18.84 -23.08
CA HIS A 5 -9.57 -17.44 -23.47
C HIS A 5 -10.67 -16.83 -22.61
N PRO A 6 -10.40 -15.78 -21.81
CA PRO A 6 -11.45 -15.15 -21.03
C PRO A 6 -12.55 -14.71 -21.99
N SER A 7 -13.77 -15.18 -21.75
CA SER A 7 -14.93 -14.74 -22.50
C SER A 7 -15.19 -13.28 -22.17
N ILE A 8 -15.82 -12.56 -23.10
CA ILE A 8 -16.31 -11.18 -22.85
C ILE A 8 -17.16 -11.15 -21.56
N GLY A 9 -17.93 -12.21 -21.29
CA GLY A 9 -18.69 -12.35 -20.05
C GLY A 9 -17.81 -12.40 -18.79
N ARG A 10 -16.71 -13.15 -18.82
CA ARG A 10 -15.75 -13.19 -17.71
C ARG A 10 -15.10 -11.83 -17.48
N PHE A 11 -14.68 -11.16 -18.55
CA PHE A 11 -14.13 -9.80 -18.50
C PHE A 11 -15.11 -8.79 -17.87
N LEU A 12 -16.38 -8.81 -18.30
CA LEU A 12 -17.42 -7.96 -17.72
C LEU A 12 -17.72 -8.31 -16.25
N GLY A 13 -17.62 -9.59 -15.89
CA GLY A 13 -17.75 -10.04 -14.50
C GLY A 13 -16.63 -9.48 -13.61
N GLU A 14 -15.39 -9.56 -14.06
CA GLU A 14 -14.22 -9.03 -13.35
C GLU A 14 -14.27 -7.50 -13.21
N LEU A 15 -14.70 -6.79 -14.26
CA LEU A 15 -14.94 -5.33 -14.20
C LEU A 15 -15.98 -4.95 -13.15
N LYS A 16 -17.13 -5.64 -13.13
CA LYS A 16 -18.18 -5.40 -12.12
C LYS A 16 -17.68 -5.69 -10.71
N GLN A 17 -16.84 -6.70 -10.54
CA GLN A 17 -16.24 -7.02 -9.25
C GLN A 17 -15.28 -5.93 -8.78
N ALA A 18 -14.40 -5.44 -9.67
CA ALA A 18 -13.50 -4.34 -9.37
C ALA A 18 -14.26 -3.07 -8.98
N GLN A 19 -15.33 -2.74 -9.72
CA GLN A 19 -16.19 -1.61 -9.40
C GLN A 19 -16.84 -1.74 -8.01
N LYS A 20 -17.43 -2.90 -7.69
CA LYS A 20 -18.01 -3.15 -6.36
C LYS A 20 -17.01 -2.99 -5.22
N LEU A 21 -15.78 -3.47 -5.41
CA LEU A 21 -14.73 -3.33 -4.40
C LEU A 21 -14.38 -1.85 -4.14
N GLN A 22 -14.35 -1.05 -5.20
CA GLN A 22 -14.07 0.37 -5.11
C GLN A 22 -15.22 1.14 -4.47
N ASP A 23 -16.47 0.87 -4.88
CA ASP A 23 -17.67 1.48 -4.29
C ASP A 23 -17.75 1.17 -2.79
N HIS A 24 -17.48 -0.08 -2.40
CA HIS A 24 -17.44 -0.45 -0.99
C HIS A 24 -16.36 0.29 -0.20
N SER A 25 -15.16 0.44 -0.77
CA SER A 25 -14.09 1.21 -0.12
C SER A 25 -14.44 2.69 0.02
N TYR A 26 -15.19 3.24 -0.93
CA TYR A 26 -15.63 4.62 -0.92
C TYR A 26 -16.72 4.85 0.13
N GLU A 27 -17.72 3.97 0.20
CA GLU A 27 -18.77 4.01 1.23
C GLU A 27 -18.19 3.87 2.65
N GLN A 28 -17.23 2.97 2.85
CA GLN A 28 -16.53 2.86 4.13
C GLN A 28 -15.83 4.17 4.51
N CYS A 29 -15.24 4.87 3.54
CA CYS A 29 -14.61 6.16 3.77
C CYS A 29 -15.61 7.24 4.16
N LEU A 30 -16.74 7.34 3.44
CA LEU A 30 -17.82 8.27 3.75
C LEU A 30 -18.44 8.02 5.13
N ALA A 31 -18.55 6.75 5.52
CA ALA A 31 -19.05 6.33 6.83
C ALA A 31 -18.04 6.58 7.98
N GLY A 32 -16.84 7.08 7.68
CA GLY A 32 -15.80 7.33 8.69
C GLY A 32 -15.15 6.06 9.24
N HIS A 33 -15.28 4.92 8.56
CA HIS A 33 -14.57 3.71 8.95
C HIS A 33 -13.05 3.89 8.78
N PRO A 34 -12.24 3.32 9.69
CA PRO A 34 -10.79 3.43 9.61
C PRO A 34 -10.28 2.79 8.32
N ALA A 35 -9.22 3.38 7.76
CA ALA A 35 -8.60 2.88 6.53
C ALA A 35 -8.25 1.38 6.66
N PRO A 36 -8.35 0.59 5.57
CA PRO A 36 -7.98 -0.82 5.60
C PRO A 36 -6.58 -1.00 6.19
N LYS A 37 -6.36 -2.02 7.04
CA LYS A 37 -5.10 -2.25 7.76
C LYS A 37 -3.84 -2.22 6.86
N LYS A 38 -3.99 -2.59 5.57
CA LYS A 38 -2.92 -2.51 4.56
C LYS A 38 -2.52 -1.07 4.17
N ARG A 39 -3.41 -0.08 4.33
CA ARG A 39 -3.17 1.34 4.05
C ARG A 39 -2.59 2.08 5.25
N MET A 40 -3.12 1.80 6.44
CA MET A 40 -2.68 2.43 7.71
C MET A 40 -1.17 2.34 7.95
N LYS A 41 -0.57 1.21 7.56
CA LYS A 41 0.88 1.03 7.65
C LYS A 41 1.70 1.99 6.79
N TYR A 42 1.19 2.41 5.64
CA TYR A 42 1.87 3.37 4.77
C TYR A 42 1.70 4.78 5.30
N GLU A 43 0.51 5.10 5.81
CA GLU A 43 0.23 6.39 6.44
C GLU A 43 1.15 6.60 7.66
N ILE A 44 1.34 5.58 8.49
CA ILE A 44 2.28 5.65 9.62
C ILE A 44 3.72 5.81 9.14
N ALA A 45 4.15 5.06 8.12
CA ALA A 45 5.49 5.17 7.58
C ALA A 45 5.75 6.56 6.96
N ASP A 46 4.76 7.09 6.24
CA ASP A 46 4.79 8.40 5.61
C ASP A 46 4.89 9.52 6.67
N GLN A 47 4.06 9.47 7.70
CA GLN A 47 4.12 10.39 8.84
C GLN A 47 5.49 10.34 9.55
N ASN A 48 6.05 9.13 9.76
CA ASN A 48 7.36 8.96 10.38
C ASN A 48 8.51 9.51 9.52
N ILE A 49 8.44 9.33 8.20
CA ILE A 49 9.43 9.88 7.27
C ILE A 49 9.32 11.41 7.28
N LEU A 50 8.10 11.96 7.18
CA LEU A 50 7.86 13.40 7.20
C LEU A 50 8.39 14.04 8.48
N ALA A 51 8.08 13.48 9.65
CA ALA A 51 8.56 13.96 10.93
C ALA A 51 10.09 13.96 11.00
N ARG A 52 10.76 12.93 10.48
CA ARG A 52 12.24 12.88 10.45
C ARG A 52 12.82 13.91 9.50
N VAL A 53 12.27 14.06 8.30
CA VAL A 53 12.72 15.06 7.30
C VAL A 53 12.59 16.48 7.85
N GLN A 54 11.53 16.76 8.62
CA GLN A 54 11.33 18.06 9.27
C GLN A 54 12.41 18.37 10.32
N MET A 55 13.01 17.36 10.95
CA MET A 55 14.11 17.52 11.91
C MET A 55 15.51 17.53 11.26
N TYR A 56 15.59 17.74 9.95
CA TYR A 56 16.86 17.78 9.23
C TYR A 56 17.75 18.91 9.76
N GLY A 57 18.97 18.56 10.20
CA GLY A 57 19.94 19.50 10.76
C GLY A 57 19.87 19.67 12.28
N GLU A 58 18.83 19.16 12.95
CA GLU A 58 18.70 19.20 14.42
C GLU A 58 19.31 17.98 15.11
N THR A 59 19.46 16.87 14.38
CA THR A 59 20.00 15.59 14.87
C THR A 59 21.30 15.22 14.18
N ASN A 60 22.06 14.31 14.80
CA ASN A 60 23.27 13.77 14.20
C ASN A 60 22.93 13.10 12.85
N LEU A 61 23.70 13.43 11.80
CA LEU A 61 23.47 12.94 10.43
C LEU A 61 23.35 11.41 10.35
N MET A 62 24.11 10.66 11.14
CA MET A 62 24.04 9.21 11.15
C MET A 62 22.74 8.69 11.76
N GLU A 63 22.22 9.33 12.80
CA GLU A 63 20.94 8.98 13.41
C GLU A 63 19.77 9.32 12.49
N TYR A 64 19.85 10.47 11.81
CA TYR A 64 18.92 10.88 10.77
C TYR A 64 18.82 9.84 9.64
N LEU A 65 19.96 9.48 9.04
CA LEU A 65 20.03 8.49 7.96
C LEU A 65 19.60 7.09 8.40
N ARG A 66 19.98 6.66 9.61
CA ARG A 66 19.55 5.38 10.17
C ARG A 66 18.03 5.31 10.35
N GLY A 67 17.44 6.42 10.77
CA GLY A 67 16.01 6.61 10.89
C GLY A 67 15.24 6.47 9.58
N LEU A 68 15.73 7.11 8.53
CA LEU A 68 15.17 6.99 7.18
C LEU A 68 15.33 5.57 6.64
N ALA A 69 16.52 4.99 6.77
CA ALA A 69 16.81 3.64 6.31
C ALA A 69 15.91 2.58 6.98
N TYR A 70 15.63 2.73 8.28
CA TYR A 70 14.73 1.83 8.98
C TYR A 70 13.32 1.83 8.39
N ASN A 71 12.74 3.01 8.15
CA ASN A 71 11.41 3.17 7.53
C ASN A 71 11.38 2.62 6.09
N LEU A 72 12.44 2.81 5.31
CA LEU A 72 12.55 2.31 3.93
C LEU A 72 12.82 0.80 3.84
N SER A 73 13.54 0.23 4.82
CA SER A 73 13.84 -1.22 4.87
C SER A 73 12.56 -2.07 4.96
N TRP A 74 11.53 -1.51 5.60
CA TRP A 74 10.26 -2.17 5.76
C TRP A 74 9.43 -2.17 4.47
N ILE A 75 9.42 -1.04 3.75
CA ILE A 75 8.79 -0.89 2.44
C ILE A 75 9.42 -1.88 1.42
N SER A 76 10.75 -2.00 1.43
CA SER A 76 11.46 -2.90 0.52
C SER A 76 11.24 -4.40 0.83
N LYS A 77 11.16 -4.79 2.11
CA LYS A 77 10.75 -6.16 2.50
C LYS A 77 9.34 -6.51 2.06
N TRP A 78 8.40 -5.57 2.15
CA TRP A 78 7.02 -5.79 1.74
C TRP A 78 6.84 -5.85 0.21
N ILE A 79 7.51 -4.97 -0.56
CA ILE A 79 7.53 -5.05 -2.03
C ILE A 79 8.05 -6.43 -2.48
N ARG A 80 9.08 -6.93 -1.80
CA ARG A 80 9.63 -8.27 -2.06
C ARG A 80 8.62 -9.39 -1.73
N TRP A 81 7.81 -9.23 -0.69
CA TRP A 81 6.75 -10.19 -0.34
C TRP A 81 5.60 -10.16 -1.35
N MET A 82 5.14 -8.98 -1.78
CA MET A 82 4.13 -8.86 -2.85
C MET A 82 4.56 -9.55 -4.13
N LYS A 83 5.81 -9.30 -4.57
CA LYS A 83 6.37 -9.95 -5.77
C LYS A 83 6.51 -11.48 -5.66
N LYS A 84 6.43 -12.04 -4.45
CA LYS A 84 6.44 -13.51 -4.22
C LYS A 84 5.05 -14.13 -4.27
N GLY A 85 3.97 -13.36 -4.05
CA GLY A 85 2.59 -13.85 -4.03
C GLY A 85 1.87 -13.80 -5.39
N GLU A 86 2.50 -13.22 -6.41
CA GLU A 86 2.01 -13.18 -7.81
C GLU A 86 2.54 -14.34 -8.67
N LYS A 87 3.02 -15.43 -8.06
CA LYS A 87 3.45 -16.65 -8.76
C LYS A 87 2.47 -17.79 -8.57
#